data_AF-A0A2K8PCP9-F1
#
_entry.id   AF-A0A2K8PCP9-F1
#
_cell.length_a   1.000
_cell.length_b   1.000
_cell.length_c   1.000
_cell.angle_alpha   90.00
_cell.angle_beta   90.00
_cell.angle_gamma   90.00
#
_symmetry.space_group_name_H-M   'P 1'
#
loop_
_entity.id
_entity.type
_entity.pdbx_description
1 polymer ?
#
loop_
_entity_poly.entity_id
_entity_poly.type
_entity_poly.pdbx_seq_one_letter_code
_entity_poly.pdbx_strand_id
1 'polypeptide(L)'
;MKLPGTGLPASEDRRLRRRLKKVRHTCEALLAEWGMEHGCGIDELLHRLSERRQRPIHLLATPFPERHLFGIWLKMDDFDVIVFEQAATPSHKEHIIAHELAHIAFDHSGSVRLDRDDPADPSLLLPDVEPEAVRSMLMRSRYSDDEEQEAETMASLILARAAKRWTEPAWGVPDEAAEIVARIESGLGRPDQGPA
;
A
#
# COMPACT_ATOMS: atom_id res chain seq x y z
N MET A 1 -9.52 -7.22 -39.44
CA MET A 1 -8.16 -6.71 -39.15
C MET A 1 -7.82 -7.06 -37.70
N LYS A 2 -6.97 -8.07 -37.48
CA LYS A 2 -6.41 -8.36 -36.14
C LYS A 2 -5.13 -7.54 -36.00
N LEU A 3 -5.02 -6.75 -34.94
CA LEU A 3 -3.76 -6.09 -34.58
C LEU A 3 -2.74 -7.18 -34.21
N PRO A 4 -1.51 -7.15 -34.75
CA PRO A 4 -0.47 -8.11 -34.37
C PRO A 4 0.02 -7.77 -32.96
N GLY A 5 -0.24 -8.67 -32.01
CA GLY A 5 0.40 -8.64 -30.70
C GLY A 5 1.90 -8.90 -30.87
N THR A 6 2.70 -7.86 -30.70
CA THR A 6 4.16 -7.98 -30.56
C THR A 6 4.45 -8.59 -29.20
N GLY A 7 4.56 -9.91 -29.15
CA GLY A 7 5.14 -10.60 -27.99
C GLY A 7 6.60 -10.21 -27.82
N LEU A 8 7.08 -10.13 -26.57
CA LEU A 8 8.48 -9.86 -26.27
C LEU A 8 9.40 -10.88 -26.97
N PRO A 9 10.57 -10.46 -27.49
CA PRO A 9 11.63 -11.35 -27.95
C PRO A 9 11.87 -12.52 -26.99
N ALA A 10 12.11 -13.73 -27.51
CA ALA A 10 12.22 -14.95 -26.69
C ALA A 10 13.35 -14.91 -25.63
N SER A 11 14.36 -14.06 -25.80
CA SER A 11 15.39 -13.78 -24.79
C SER A 11 14.87 -12.92 -23.63
N GLU A 12 14.04 -11.92 -23.91
CA GLU A 12 13.42 -11.03 -22.94
C GLU A 12 12.33 -11.75 -22.15
N ASP A 13 11.49 -12.54 -22.82
CA ASP A 13 10.50 -13.41 -22.17
C ASP A 13 11.17 -14.39 -21.19
N ARG A 14 12.31 -15.00 -21.57
CA ARG A 14 13.08 -15.86 -20.65
C ARG A 14 13.66 -15.10 -19.46
N ARG A 15 14.14 -13.87 -19.64
CA ARG A 15 14.67 -13.04 -18.55
C ARG A 15 13.55 -12.65 -17.58
N LEU A 16 12.41 -12.20 -18.11
CA LEU A 16 11.22 -11.85 -17.34
C LEU A 16 10.73 -13.05 -16.50
N ARG A 17 10.57 -14.23 -17.12
CA ARG A 17 10.15 -15.45 -16.39
C ARG A 17 11.12 -15.84 -15.28
N ARG A 18 12.44 -15.74 -15.51
CA ARG A 18 13.45 -16.02 -14.48
C ARG A 18 13.35 -15.01 -13.33
N ARG A 19 13.15 -13.73 -13.64
CA ARG A 19 12.97 -12.68 -12.64
C ARG A 19 11.69 -12.91 -11.83
N LEU A 20 10.55 -13.13 -12.46
CA LEU A 20 9.29 -13.45 -11.78
C LEU A 20 9.42 -14.68 -10.87
N LYS A 21 10.11 -15.72 -11.34
CA LYS A 21 10.39 -16.91 -10.52
C LYS A 21 11.25 -16.58 -9.30
N LYS A 22 12.25 -15.69 -9.45
CA LYS A 22 13.10 -15.24 -8.35
C LYS A 22 12.29 -14.44 -7.33
N VAL A 23 11.52 -13.45 -7.78
CA VAL A 23 10.65 -12.61 -6.92
C VAL A 23 9.68 -13.50 -6.14
N ARG A 24 9.01 -14.42 -6.84
CA ARG A 24 8.11 -15.39 -6.21
C ARG A 24 8.82 -16.21 -5.13
N HIS A 25 10.02 -16.71 -5.41
CA HIS A 25 10.80 -17.48 -4.45
C HIS A 25 11.18 -16.65 -3.22
N THR A 26 11.57 -15.38 -3.40
CA THR A 26 11.82 -14.45 -2.30
C THR A 26 10.57 -14.24 -1.45
N CYS A 27 9.41 -14.01 -2.07
CA CYS A 27 8.14 -13.86 -1.35
C CYS A 27 7.79 -15.11 -0.54
N GLU A 28 7.95 -16.29 -1.14
CA GLU A 28 7.71 -17.57 -0.48
C GLU A 28 8.66 -17.79 0.71
N ALA A 29 9.92 -17.38 0.58
CA ALA A 29 10.90 -17.45 1.67
C ALA A 29 10.55 -16.51 2.84
N LEU A 30 10.16 -15.26 2.56
CA LEU A 30 9.73 -14.30 3.58
C LEU A 30 8.50 -14.80 4.34
N LEU A 31 7.48 -15.28 3.62
CA LEU A 31 6.28 -15.83 4.26
C LEU A 31 6.61 -17.08 5.10
N ALA A 32 7.52 -17.95 4.65
CA ALA A 32 7.95 -19.10 5.43
C ALA A 32 8.74 -18.69 6.68
N GLU A 33 9.59 -17.66 6.60
CA GLU A 33 10.30 -17.12 7.77
C GLU A 33 9.32 -16.63 8.85
N TRP A 34 8.14 -16.14 8.43
CA TRP A 34 7.11 -15.64 9.33
C TRP A 34 6.11 -16.71 9.80
N GLY A 35 6.31 -17.98 9.44
CA GLY A 35 5.41 -19.08 9.77
C GLY A 35 4.06 -19.01 9.04
N MET A 36 4.04 -18.35 7.88
CA MET A 36 2.85 -18.03 7.09
C MET A 36 2.73 -18.89 5.82
N GLU A 37 3.41 -20.04 5.76
CA GLU A 37 3.52 -20.84 4.53
C GLU A 37 2.22 -21.53 4.09
N HIS A 38 1.30 -21.83 5.02
CA HIS A 38 0.10 -22.66 4.77
C HIS A 38 -1.23 -21.94 5.04
N GLY A 39 -1.20 -20.63 5.31
CA GLY A 39 -2.42 -19.85 5.50
C GLY A 39 -2.10 -18.46 6.05
N CYS A 40 -2.23 -17.46 5.20
CA CYS A 40 -2.05 -16.07 5.57
C CYS A 40 -3.23 -15.23 5.07
N GLY A 41 -3.98 -14.64 5.99
CA GLY A 41 -4.90 -13.56 5.68
C GLY A 41 -4.22 -12.21 5.85
N ILE A 42 -4.90 -11.14 5.41
CA ILE A 42 -4.45 -9.76 5.59
C ILE A 42 -4.21 -9.44 7.06
N ASP A 43 -5.11 -9.87 7.95
CA ASP A 43 -5.00 -9.58 9.39
C ASP A 43 -3.74 -10.19 10.01
N GLU A 44 -3.39 -11.42 9.61
CA GLU A 44 -2.18 -12.10 10.10
C GLU A 44 -0.93 -11.37 9.62
N LEU A 45 -0.90 -10.96 8.35
CA LEU A 45 0.22 -10.22 7.79
C LEU A 45 0.38 -8.85 8.47
N LEU A 46 -0.72 -8.12 8.62
CA LEU A 46 -0.75 -6.83 9.30
C LEU A 46 -0.22 -6.96 10.72
N HIS A 47 -0.70 -7.95 11.48
CA HIS A 47 -0.26 -8.20 12.85
C HIS A 47 1.24 -8.55 12.90
N ARG A 48 1.70 -9.48 12.05
CA ARG A 48 3.12 -9.90 12.00
C ARG A 48 4.05 -8.75 11.63
N LEU A 49 3.68 -7.94 10.64
CA LEU A 49 4.48 -6.78 10.24
C LEU A 49 4.50 -5.72 11.34
N SER A 50 3.35 -5.48 12.00
CA SER A 50 3.27 -4.54 13.13
C SER A 50 4.18 -4.96 14.29
N GLU A 51 4.15 -6.24 14.67
CA GLU A 51 5.00 -6.79 15.75
C GLU A 51 6.49 -6.71 15.40
N ARG A 52 6.87 -7.17 14.20
CA ARG A 52 8.28 -7.21 13.78
C ARG A 52 8.92 -5.83 13.68
N ARG A 53 8.16 -4.83 13.25
CA ARG A 53 8.63 -3.45 13.13
C ARG A 53 8.54 -2.68 14.45
N GLN A 54 7.87 -3.23 15.46
CA GLN A 54 7.51 -2.53 16.70
C GLN A 54 6.78 -1.21 16.43
N ARG A 55 5.98 -1.18 15.36
CA ARG A 55 5.26 0.00 14.85
C ARG A 55 3.89 -0.49 14.41
N PRO A 56 2.78 -0.05 15.04
CA PRO A 56 1.46 -0.48 14.64
C PRO A 56 1.16 0.00 13.21
N ILE A 57 0.53 -0.87 12.42
CA ILE A 57 0.03 -0.55 11.09
C ILE A 57 -1.48 -0.39 11.18
N HIS A 58 -1.97 0.78 10.77
CA HIS A 58 -3.38 1.13 10.79
C HIS A 58 -3.96 1.16 9.37
N LEU A 59 -5.23 0.75 9.24
CA LEU A 59 -5.94 0.75 7.97
C LEU A 59 -6.98 1.87 7.98
N LEU A 60 -6.92 2.76 6.99
CA LEU A 60 -7.83 3.89 6.83
C LEU A 60 -8.59 3.80 5.51
N ALA A 61 -9.91 3.68 5.57
CA ALA A 61 -10.74 3.76 4.37
C ALA A 61 -11.06 5.22 4.05
N THR A 62 -10.59 5.71 2.90
CA THR A 62 -10.81 7.09 2.44
C THR A 62 -11.15 7.07 0.95
N PRO A 63 -12.07 7.93 0.47
CA PRO A 63 -12.31 8.07 -0.96
C PRO A 63 -11.10 8.73 -1.63
N PHE A 64 -10.68 8.21 -2.78
CA PHE A 64 -9.63 8.82 -3.58
C PHE A 64 -10.27 9.69 -4.68
N PRO A 65 -9.75 10.90 -4.93
CA PRO A 65 -10.33 11.81 -5.91
C PRO A 65 -9.89 11.42 -7.34
N GLU A 66 -8.77 10.69 -7.44
CA GLU A 66 -8.14 10.27 -8.68
C GLU A 66 -8.38 8.79 -8.94
N ARG A 67 -8.78 8.47 -10.17
CA ARG A 67 -9.18 7.12 -10.59
C ARG A 67 -8.01 6.12 -10.70
N HIS A 68 -6.78 6.54 -10.43
CA HIS A 68 -5.57 5.74 -10.65
C HIS A 68 -4.81 5.40 -9.38
N LEU A 69 -5.14 6.04 -8.25
CA LEU A 69 -4.61 5.68 -6.94
C LEU A 69 -5.73 5.01 -6.15
N PHE A 70 -5.45 3.83 -5.63
CA PHE A 70 -6.41 3.05 -4.87
C PHE A 70 -5.95 2.76 -3.45
N GLY A 71 -4.66 2.94 -3.16
CA GLY A 71 -4.10 2.87 -1.83
C GLY A 71 -2.79 3.63 -1.74
N ILE A 72 -2.36 3.87 -0.50
CA ILE A 72 -1.06 4.47 -0.21
C ILE A 72 -0.59 4.06 1.20
N TRP A 73 0.68 3.71 1.32
CA TRP A 73 1.37 3.57 2.59
C TRP A 73 2.06 4.88 3.02
N LEU A 74 1.63 5.39 4.16
CA LEU A 74 2.19 6.54 4.86
C LEU A 74 3.04 6.07 6.03
N LYS A 75 4.33 6.40 6.00
CA LYS A 75 5.29 6.06 7.05
C LYS A 75 5.39 7.21 8.04
N MET A 76 4.85 7.04 9.25
CA MET A 76 4.95 8.02 10.34
C MET A 76 6.15 7.72 11.25
N ASP A 77 6.34 8.51 12.30
CA ASP A 77 7.44 8.33 13.25
C ASP A 77 7.28 7.03 14.06
N ASP A 78 6.11 6.82 14.65
CA ASP A 78 5.78 5.77 15.62
C ASP A 78 4.78 4.72 15.10
N PHE A 79 3.99 5.05 14.06
CA PHE A 79 3.08 4.13 13.41
C PHE A 79 3.15 4.20 11.87
N ASP A 80 2.45 3.30 11.20
CA ASP A 80 2.27 3.29 9.76
C ASP A 80 0.78 3.34 9.45
N VAL A 81 0.38 4.04 8.38
CA VAL A 81 -1.01 4.09 7.91
C VAL A 81 -1.08 3.60 6.48
N ILE A 82 -1.92 2.61 6.22
CA ILE A 82 -2.34 2.22 4.88
C ILE A 82 -3.70 2.84 4.63
N VAL A 83 -3.75 3.82 3.73
CA VAL A 83 -5.00 4.40 3.24
C VAL A 83 -5.44 3.61 2.01
N PHE A 84 -6.71 3.25 1.91
CA PHE A 84 -7.26 2.50 0.78
C PHE A 84 -8.64 3.00 0.36
N GLU A 85 -8.98 2.79 -0.91
CA GLU A 85 -10.22 3.27 -1.52
C GLU A 85 -11.46 2.67 -0.83
N GLN A 86 -12.20 3.54 -0.16
CA GLN A 86 -13.39 3.18 0.62
C GLN A 86 -14.49 2.52 -0.24
N ALA A 87 -14.68 2.98 -1.48
CA ALA A 87 -15.72 2.50 -2.39
C ALA A 87 -15.31 1.23 -3.17
N ALA A 88 -14.08 0.73 -3.00
CA ALA A 88 -13.62 -0.46 -3.68
C ALA A 88 -14.41 -1.71 -3.23
N THR A 89 -14.56 -2.69 -4.13
CA THR A 89 -15.17 -3.97 -3.79
C THR A 89 -14.34 -4.68 -2.72
N PRO A 90 -14.91 -5.56 -1.89
CA PRO A 90 -14.16 -6.23 -0.83
C PRO A 90 -12.87 -6.93 -1.32
N SER A 91 -12.92 -7.62 -2.47
CA SER A 91 -11.73 -8.27 -3.04
C SER A 91 -10.69 -7.26 -3.55
N HIS A 92 -11.13 -6.10 -4.02
CA HIS A 92 -10.22 -5.06 -4.46
C HIS A 92 -9.57 -4.35 -3.25
N LYS A 93 -10.32 -4.11 -2.17
CA LYS A 93 -9.76 -3.66 -0.88
C LYS A 93 -8.70 -4.63 -0.37
N GLU A 94 -8.99 -5.93 -0.43
CA GLU A 94 -8.04 -6.98 -0.04
C GLU A 94 -6.73 -6.90 -0.85
N HIS A 95 -6.83 -6.72 -2.18
CA HIS A 95 -5.66 -6.52 -3.04
C HIS A 95 -4.88 -5.28 -2.69
N ILE A 96 -5.55 -4.13 -2.59
CA ILE A 96 -4.92 -2.84 -2.25
C ILE A 96 -4.13 -2.99 -0.95
N ILE A 97 -4.76 -3.49 0.11
CA ILE A 97 -4.11 -3.63 1.41
C ILE A 97 -2.96 -4.63 1.35
N ALA A 98 -3.13 -5.78 0.69
CA ALA A 98 -2.06 -6.76 0.54
C ALA A 98 -0.86 -6.22 -0.25
N HIS A 99 -1.11 -5.35 -1.23
CA HIS A 99 -0.09 -4.67 -2.02
C HIS A 99 0.69 -3.66 -1.18
N GLU A 100 0.01 -2.79 -0.43
CA GLU A 100 0.67 -1.84 0.47
C GLU A 100 1.44 -2.55 1.60
N LEU A 101 0.89 -3.61 2.19
CA LEU A 101 1.61 -4.45 3.16
C LEU A 101 2.84 -5.11 2.55
N ALA A 102 2.82 -5.43 1.26
CA ALA A 102 3.97 -5.98 0.58
C ALA A 102 5.10 -4.94 0.42
N HIS A 103 4.78 -3.66 0.15
CA HIS A 103 5.81 -2.60 0.22
C HIS A 103 6.46 -2.51 1.59
N ILE A 104 5.67 -2.64 2.67
CA ILE A 104 6.19 -2.67 4.04
C ILE A 104 7.08 -3.90 4.28
N ALA A 105 6.64 -5.07 3.81
CA ALA A 105 7.35 -6.34 3.95
C ALA A 105 8.75 -6.33 3.33
N PHE A 106 8.91 -5.68 2.18
CA PHE A 106 10.19 -5.52 1.50
C PHE A 106 10.99 -4.30 1.98
N ASP A 107 10.47 -3.53 2.94
CA ASP A 107 11.03 -2.26 3.41
C ASP A 107 11.34 -1.30 2.25
N HIS A 108 10.42 -1.24 1.27
CA HIS A 108 10.44 -0.20 0.25
C HIS A 108 10.33 1.18 0.90
N SER A 109 10.67 2.23 0.15
CA SER A 109 10.85 3.58 0.71
C SER A 109 9.59 4.25 1.28
N GLY A 110 8.46 3.53 1.38
CA GLY A 110 7.14 4.10 1.61
C GLY A 110 6.67 4.92 0.41
N SER A 111 5.37 5.11 0.27
CA SER A 111 4.87 6.00 -0.76
C SER A 111 5.11 7.45 -0.36
N VAL A 112 4.78 7.78 0.89
CA VAL A 112 5.09 9.07 1.49
C VAL A 112 5.66 8.86 2.88
N ARG A 113 6.77 9.54 3.14
CA ARG A 113 7.41 9.59 4.46
C ARG A 113 7.00 10.90 5.12
N LEU A 114 6.39 10.79 6.30
CA LEU A 114 5.94 11.92 7.11
C LEU A 114 6.67 11.85 8.45
N ASP A 115 8.00 12.00 8.43
CA ASP A 115 8.81 12.16 9.63
C ASP A 115 9.14 13.63 9.89
N ARG A 116 9.17 14.01 11.17
CA ARG A 116 9.51 15.37 11.61
C ARG A 116 10.90 15.81 11.17
N ASP A 117 11.79 14.86 10.95
CA ASP A 117 13.19 15.08 10.59
C ASP A 117 13.48 14.79 9.10
N ASP A 118 12.46 14.66 8.23
CA ASP A 118 12.68 14.42 6.79
C ASP A 118 13.31 15.65 6.11
N PRO A 119 14.50 15.55 5.52
CA PRO A 119 15.03 16.62 4.67
C PRO A 119 14.29 16.78 3.33
N ALA A 120 13.43 15.83 2.94
CA ALA A 120 12.71 15.86 1.66
C ALA A 120 11.52 16.83 1.64
N ASP A 121 10.75 16.95 2.74
CA ASP A 121 9.83 18.08 2.97
C ASP A 121 9.30 18.13 4.43
N PRO A 122 9.93 18.89 5.35
CA PRO A 122 9.51 18.99 6.74
C PRO A 122 8.20 19.77 6.95
N SER A 123 7.58 20.29 5.88
CA SER A 123 6.39 21.15 5.99
C SER A 123 5.12 20.38 6.35
N LEU A 124 4.99 19.09 6.01
CA LEU A 124 3.71 18.35 6.07
C LEU A 124 3.16 18.10 7.48
N LEU A 125 4.03 18.11 8.49
CA LEU A 125 3.65 18.04 9.90
C LEU A 125 3.47 19.44 10.51
N LEU A 126 3.67 20.50 9.73
CA LEU A 126 3.39 21.86 10.16
C LEU A 126 1.88 22.11 10.14
N PRO A 127 1.36 22.86 11.13
CA PRO A 127 -0.07 23.12 11.25
C PRO A 127 -0.71 23.72 9.99
N ASP A 128 0.07 24.49 9.21
CA ASP A 128 -0.40 25.37 8.12
C ASP A 128 -0.12 24.84 6.70
N VAL A 129 0.07 23.53 6.49
CA VAL A 129 0.21 23.01 5.12
C VAL A 129 -1.13 22.92 4.39
N GLU A 130 -1.15 23.50 3.19
CA GLU A 130 -2.30 23.50 2.29
C GLU A 130 -2.60 22.08 1.75
N PRO A 131 -3.89 21.66 1.70
CA PRO A 131 -4.29 20.35 1.19
C PRO A 131 -3.77 20.02 -0.23
N GLU A 132 -3.62 21.01 -1.10
CA GLU A 132 -3.08 20.81 -2.46
C GLU A 132 -1.60 20.38 -2.44
N ALA A 133 -0.82 20.83 -1.46
CA ALA A 133 0.57 20.41 -1.28
C ALA A 133 0.64 18.94 -0.83
N VAL A 134 -0.23 18.54 0.11
CA VAL A 134 -0.38 17.14 0.52
C VAL A 134 -0.76 16.28 -0.70
N ARG A 135 -1.77 16.69 -1.46
CA ARG A 135 -2.20 16.01 -2.69
C ARG A 135 -1.07 15.86 -3.70
N SER A 136 -0.35 16.93 -3.99
CA SER A 136 0.76 16.91 -4.96
C SER A 136 1.85 15.91 -4.58
N MET A 137 2.14 15.77 -3.30
CA MET A 137 3.14 14.82 -2.81
C MET A 137 2.67 13.37 -2.87
N LEU A 138 1.43 13.10 -2.46
CA LEU A 138 0.81 11.78 -2.61
C LEU A 138 0.88 11.30 -4.08
N MET A 139 0.71 12.22 -5.03
CA MET A 139 0.79 11.93 -6.48
C MET A 139 2.21 11.76 -7.04
N ARG A 140 3.23 12.18 -6.29
CA ARG A 140 4.65 12.12 -6.72
C ARG A 140 5.37 10.88 -6.22
N SER A 141 4.80 10.17 -5.25
CA SER A 141 5.25 8.86 -4.84
C SER A 141 5.29 7.91 -6.04
N ARG A 142 6.47 7.37 -6.35
CA ARG A 142 6.63 6.37 -7.41
C ARG A 142 7.60 5.30 -6.94
N TYR A 143 7.12 4.07 -6.87
CA TYR A 143 7.97 2.90 -6.75
C TYR A 143 8.59 2.57 -8.11
N SER A 144 9.74 1.90 -8.07
CA SER A 144 10.35 1.34 -9.27
C SER A 144 9.56 0.14 -9.78
N ASP A 145 9.71 -0.20 -11.07
CA ASP A 145 9.10 -1.41 -11.66
C ASP A 145 9.50 -2.70 -10.91
N ASP A 146 10.66 -2.69 -10.23
CA ASP A 146 11.15 -3.81 -9.44
C ASP A 146 10.39 -3.93 -8.11
N GLU A 147 10.23 -2.82 -7.39
CA GLU A 147 9.46 -2.76 -6.14
C GLU A 147 7.97 -3.08 -6.38
N GLU A 148 7.38 -2.53 -7.45
CA GLU A 148 5.99 -2.80 -7.86
C GLU A 148 5.77 -4.28 -8.17
N GLN A 149 6.75 -4.90 -8.86
CA GLN A 149 6.65 -6.32 -9.19
C GLN A 149 6.77 -7.22 -7.95
N GLU A 150 7.59 -6.83 -6.99
CA GLU A 150 7.72 -7.51 -5.69
C GLU A 150 6.43 -7.41 -4.88
N ALA A 151 5.88 -6.20 -4.77
CA ALA A 151 4.63 -5.95 -4.07
C ALA A 151 3.46 -6.75 -4.67
N GLU A 152 3.28 -6.67 -5.98
CA GLU A 152 2.20 -7.36 -6.68
C GLU A 152 2.31 -8.89 -6.59
N THR A 153 3.54 -9.43 -6.66
CA THR A 153 3.77 -10.88 -6.52
C THR A 153 3.44 -11.37 -5.12
N MET A 154 3.85 -10.62 -4.10
CA MET A 154 3.57 -10.98 -2.71
C MET A 154 2.07 -10.85 -2.40
N ALA A 155 1.42 -9.76 -2.80
CA ALA A 155 -0.03 -9.57 -2.64
C ALA A 155 -0.81 -10.74 -3.25
N SER A 156 -0.48 -11.10 -4.50
CA SER A 156 -1.08 -12.24 -5.19
C SER A 156 -0.90 -13.57 -4.43
N LEU A 157 0.28 -13.79 -3.84
CA LEU A 157 0.56 -15.00 -3.05
C LEU A 157 -0.22 -15.02 -1.74
N ILE A 158 -0.33 -13.88 -1.06
CA ILE A 158 -1.09 -13.75 0.19
C ILE A 158 -2.56 -14.06 -0.06
N LEU A 159 -3.16 -13.39 -1.05
CA LEU A 159 -4.57 -13.58 -1.39
C LEU A 159 -4.87 -15.00 -1.88
N ALA A 160 -3.97 -15.62 -2.63
CA ALA A 160 -4.13 -17.01 -3.05
C ALA A 160 -4.09 -18.01 -1.88
N ARG A 161 -3.46 -17.64 -0.75
CA ARG A 161 -3.33 -18.45 0.46
C ARG A 161 -4.32 -18.05 1.56
N ALA A 162 -5.09 -16.98 1.37
CA ALA A 162 -6.01 -16.47 2.36
C ALA A 162 -7.15 -17.48 2.60
N ALA A 163 -7.13 -18.12 3.78
CA ALA A 163 -8.16 -19.05 4.19
C ALA A 163 -9.44 -18.36 4.69
N LYS A 164 -9.33 -17.07 5.03
CA LYS A 164 -10.42 -16.24 5.53
C LYS A 164 -10.47 -14.96 4.72
N ARG A 165 -11.68 -14.48 4.45
CA ARG A 165 -11.90 -13.14 3.90
C ARG A 165 -11.59 -12.12 4.97
N TRP A 166 -10.96 -11.03 4.56
CA TRP A 166 -10.75 -9.89 5.41
C TRP A 166 -12.09 -9.17 5.66
N THR A 167 -12.26 -8.71 6.89
CA THR A 167 -13.38 -7.87 7.29
C THR A 167 -12.84 -6.53 7.73
N GLU A 168 -13.39 -5.46 7.16
CA GLU A 168 -12.95 -4.10 7.44
C GLU A 168 -13.06 -3.78 8.94
N PRO A 169 -11.94 -3.51 9.63
CA PRO A 169 -11.95 -3.18 11.05
C PRO A 169 -12.43 -1.75 11.23
N ALA A 170 -13.18 -1.50 12.30
CA ALA A 170 -13.46 -0.14 12.75
C ALA A 170 -12.21 0.40 13.46
N TRP A 171 -11.26 0.96 12.70
CA TRP A 171 -10.16 1.71 13.30
C TRP A 171 -10.68 3.08 13.75
N GLY A 172 -10.67 3.32 15.06
CA GLY A 172 -10.80 4.67 15.60
C GLY A 172 -9.46 5.39 15.48
N VAL A 173 -9.43 6.50 14.77
CA VAL A 173 -8.22 7.33 14.63
C VAL A 173 -7.81 7.85 16.02
N PRO A 174 -6.60 7.52 16.53
CA PRO A 174 -6.11 8.08 17.80
C PRO A 174 -6.05 9.61 17.75
N ASP A 175 -6.26 10.28 18.89
CA ASP A 175 -6.25 11.75 18.96
C ASP A 175 -4.95 12.36 18.42
N GLU A 176 -3.81 11.70 18.65
CA GLU A 176 -2.49 12.08 18.16
C GLU A 176 -2.34 11.98 16.63
N ALA A 177 -3.11 11.11 15.98
CA ALA A 177 -3.12 10.91 14.54
C ALA A 177 -4.27 11.67 13.84
N ALA A 178 -5.27 12.15 14.58
CA ALA A 178 -6.51 12.71 14.05
C ALA A 178 -6.29 13.91 13.12
N GLU A 179 -5.37 14.80 13.49
CA GLU A 179 -5.07 15.99 12.70
C GLU A 179 -4.38 15.63 11.37
N ILE A 180 -3.48 14.64 11.40
CA ILE A 180 -2.76 14.15 10.22
C ILE A 180 -3.73 13.42 9.29
N VAL A 181 -4.59 12.55 9.84
CA VAL A 181 -5.62 11.85 9.08
C VAL A 181 -6.60 12.84 8.43
N ALA A 182 -7.09 13.84 9.17
CA ALA A 182 -8.00 14.85 8.62
C ALA A 182 -7.36 15.64 7.46
N ARG A 183 -6.04 15.89 7.52
CA ARG A 183 -5.29 16.52 6.42
C ARG A 183 -5.16 15.59 5.22
N ILE A 184 -4.83 14.31 5.44
CA ILE A 184 -4.77 13.30 4.38
C ILE A 184 -6.12 13.18 3.66
N GLU A 185 -7.23 13.07 4.42
CA GLU A 185 -8.59 13.06 3.87
C GLU A 185 -8.91 14.35 3.11
N SER A 186 -8.42 15.50 3.59
CA SER A 186 -8.63 16.78 2.89
C SER A 186 -7.83 16.87 1.59
N GLY A 187 -6.59 16.36 1.56
CA GLY A 187 -5.73 16.33 0.38
C GLY A 187 -6.15 15.28 -0.66
N LEU A 188 -6.62 14.11 -0.21
CA LEU A 188 -7.29 13.11 -1.06
C LEU A 188 -8.72 13.55 -1.44
N GLY A 189 -9.19 14.69 -0.96
CA GLY A 189 -10.52 15.19 -1.25
C GLY A 189 -11.61 14.44 -0.49
N ARG A 190 -12.59 15.21 -0.01
CA ARG A 190 -13.87 14.63 0.40
C ARG A 190 -14.61 14.14 -0.85
N PRO A 191 -15.45 13.10 -0.74
CA PRO A 191 -16.31 12.74 -1.85
C PRO A 191 -17.13 13.98 -2.17
N ASP A 192 -17.12 14.38 -3.44
CA ASP A 192 -17.98 15.44 -3.95
C ASP A 192 -19.39 15.09 -3.48
N GLN A 193 -19.92 15.81 -2.48
CA GLN A 193 -21.33 15.74 -2.19
C GLN A 193 -21.99 16.41 -3.39
N GLY A 194 -22.29 15.59 -4.39
CA GLY A 194 -22.93 16.04 -5.62
C GLY A 194 -24.11 16.94 -5.27
N PRO A 195 -24.38 17.97 -6.09
CA PRO A 195 -25.36 18.98 -5.75
C PRO A 195 -26.71 18.32 -5.47
N ALA A 196 -27.28 18.69 -4.32
CA ALA A 196 -28.63 18.31 -3.89
C ALA A 196 -29.71 18.70 -4.91
#